data_AF-X0XBK3-F1
#
_entry.id   AF-X0XBK3-F1
#
_cell.length_a   1.000
_cell.length_b   1.000
_cell.length_c   1.000
_cell.angle_alpha   90.00
_cell.angle_beta   90.00
_cell.angle_gamma   90.00
#
_symmetry.space_group_name_H-M   'P 1'
#
loop_
_entity.id
_entity.type
_entity.pdbx_description
1 polymer ?
#
loop_
_entity_poly.entity_id
_entity_poly.type
_entity_poly.pdbx_seq_one_letter_code
_entity_poly.pdbx_strand_id
1 'polypeptide(L)'
;SRNGVWLAWGSPDSKVIGNMRGHSTETWVYVYYATYPYYYYPYYGPYGPGFGFFGDPFYDPFYYSLIPPSIPYPNKTVTFSNSRVMSFQYLEPN
;
A
#
# COMPACT_ATOMS: atom_id res chain seq x y z
N SER A 1 -1.34 0.79 25.75
CA SER A 1 -2.58 -0.02 25.74
C SER A 1 -3.26 0.14 24.39
N ARG A 2 -4.26 -0.68 24.04
CA ARG A 2 -5.01 -0.57 22.78
C ARG A 2 -5.53 0.85 22.51
N ASN A 3 -6.15 1.48 23.49
CA ASN A 3 -6.67 2.86 23.35
C ASN A 3 -5.56 3.87 23.07
N GLY A 4 -4.40 3.73 23.71
CA GLY A 4 -3.25 4.60 23.44
C GLY A 4 -2.75 4.47 22.01
N VAL A 5 -2.71 3.25 21.46
CA VAL A 5 -2.34 3.04 20.06
C VAL A 5 -3.38 3.61 19.11
N TRP A 6 -4.68 3.43 19.40
CA TRP A 6 -5.74 4.03 18.59
C TRP A 6 -5.67 5.56 18.57
N LEU A 7 -5.37 6.18 19.70
CA LEU A 7 -5.17 7.64 19.75
C LEU A 7 -3.94 8.11 18.96
N ALA A 8 -2.86 7.32 18.96
CA ALA A 8 -1.61 7.70 18.30
C ALA A 8 -1.61 7.42 16.79
N TRP A 9 -2.19 6.28 16.36
CA TRP A 9 -2.08 5.77 14.99
C TRP A 9 -3.43 5.71 14.27
N GLY A 10 -4.54 5.91 14.96
CA GLY A 10 -5.87 5.87 14.39
C GLY A 10 -6.41 4.45 14.18
N SER A 11 -7.32 4.34 13.22
CA SER A 11 -7.94 3.07 12.83
C SER A 11 -6.98 2.24 11.96
N PRO A 12 -6.80 0.94 12.24
CA PRO A 12 -6.00 0.08 11.39
C PRO A 12 -6.76 -0.34 10.12
N ASP A 13 -6.02 -0.64 9.07
CA ASP A 13 -6.58 -1.18 7.81
C ASP A 13 -7.10 -2.61 7.99
N SER A 14 -6.46 -3.39 8.87
CA SER A 14 -6.90 -4.75 9.20
C SER A 14 -6.64 -5.12 10.65
N LYS A 15 -7.50 -5.99 11.18
CA LYS A 15 -7.40 -6.55 12.52
C LYS A 15 -7.45 -8.07 12.42
N VAL A 16 -6.45 -8.73 12.96
CA VAL A 16 -6.34 -10.19 12.99
C VAL A 16 -6.48 -10.67 14.43
N ILE A 17 -7.48 -11.50 14.69
CA ILE A 17 -7.66 -12.16 15.99
C ILE A 17 -6.98 -13.53 15.92
N GLY A 18 -6.20 -13.86 16.94
CA GLY A 18 -5.46 -15.11 16.99
C GLY A 18 -5.15 -15.57 18.41
N ASN A 19 -4.42 -16.67 18.50
CA ASN A 19 -3.89 -17.16 19.76
C ASN A 19 -2.38 -17.33 19.63
N MET A 20 -1.61 -16.67 20.48
CA MET A 20 -0.15 -16.82 20.55
C MET A 20 0.22 -17.42 21.90
N ARG A 21 0.80 -18.63 21.87
CA ARG A 21 1.27 -19.35 23.06
C ARG A 21 0.21 -19.49 24.15
N GLY A 22 -1.05 -19.76 23.77
CA GLY A 22 -2.17 -19.93 24.69
C GLY A 22 -2.89 -18.63 25.05
N HIS A 23 -2.38 -17.46 24.65
CA HIS A 23 -3.01 -16.18 24.91
C HIS A 23 -3.84 -15.70 23.71
N SER A 24 -5.07 -15.26 23.96
CA SER A 24 -5.84 -14.53 22.95
C SER A 24 -5.10 -13.23 22.60
N THR A 25 -4.95 -13.00 21.30
CA THR A 25 -4.20 -11.87 20.73
C THR A 25 -4.99 -11.19 19.63
N GLU A 26 -4.78 -9.89 19.50
CA GLU A 26 -5.31 -9.09 18.39
C GLU A 26 -4.15 -8.32 17.77
N THR A 27 -3.91 -8.49 16.49
CA THR A 27 -2.87 -7.78 15.74
C THR A 27 -3.52 -6.77 14.81
N TRP A 28 -3.13 -5.51 14.95
CA TRP A 28 -3.52 -4.44 14.05
C TRP A 28 -2.45 -4.27 12.98
N VAL A 29 -2.88 -4.22 11.73
CA VAL A 29 -2.02 -4.06 10.55
C VAL A 29 -2.36 -2.73 9.89
N TYR A 30 -1.33 -1.93 9.66
CA TYR A 30 -1.43 -0.68 8.93
C TYR A 30 -0.69 -0.82 7.61
N VAL A 31 -1.36 -0.48 6.53
CA VAL A 31 -0.91 -0.62 5.16
C VAL A 31 -0.54 0.76 4.62
N TYR A 32 0.64 0.84 4.02
CA TYR A 32 1.04 1.95 3.17
C TYR A 32 0.83 1.55 1.72
N TYR A 33 0.21 2.46 0.97
CA TYR A 33 -0.02 2.29 -0.45
C TYR A 33 1.08 3.03 -1.21
N ALA A 34 2.00 2.27 -1.81
CA ALA A 34 2.99 2.86 -2.69
C ALA A 34 2.39 2.98 -4.08
N THR A 35 2.49 4.17 -4.65
CA THR A 35 2.08 4.46 -6.03
C THR A 35 3.35 4.65 -6.84
N TYR A 36 3.63 3.73 -7.76
CA TYR A 36 4.77 3.91 -8.66
C TYR A 36 4.43 5.00 -9.69
N PRO A 37 5.23 6.08 -9.79
CA PRO A 37 5.10 6.97 -10.93
C PRO A 37 5.46 6.16 -12.17
N TYR A 38 4.51 6.02 -13.10
CA TYR A 38 4.89 5.69 -14.46
C TYR A 38 5.88 6.76 -14.90
N TYR A 39 7.09 6.34 -15.27
CA TYR A 39 8.03 7.21 -15.97
C TYR A 39 7.34 7.60 -17.27
N TYR A 40 6.67 8.75 -17.27
CA TYR A 40 6.31 9.42 -18.50
C TYR A 40 7.64 9.86 -19.08
N TYR A 41 8.24 9.00 -19.92
CA TYR A 41 9.36 9.40 -20.75
C TYR A 41 8.89 10.65 -21.50
N PRO A 42 9.49 11.83 -21.27
CA PRO A 42 9.19 12.96 -22.11
C PRO A 42 9.70 12.58 -23.49
N TYR A 43 8.76 12.29 -24.39
CA TYR A 43 8.98 12.07 -25.81
C TYR A 43 9.58 13.35 -26.39
N TYR A 44 10.89 13.56 -26.20
CA TYR A 44 11.69 14.45 -27.04
C TYR A 44 12.34 13.59 -28.12
N GLY A 45 11.49 13.03 -28.98
CA GLY A 45 11.84 12.56 -30.32
C GLY A 45 11.30 13.57 -31.34
N PRO A 46 12.02 13.85 -32.44
CA PRO A 46 11.91 15.10 -33.21
C PRO A 46 10.67 15.24 -34.14
N TYR A 47 9.56 14.56 -33.87
CA TYR A 47 8.41 14.54 -34.78
C TYR A 47 7.09 14.84 -34.08
N GLY A 48 6.79 16.14 -33.99
CA GLY A 48 5.52 16.84 -34.26
C GLY A 48 4.15 16.32 -33.79
N PRO A 49 3.16 17.24 -33.64
CA PRO A 49 1.80 16.93 -33.21
C PRO A 49 0.99 16.41 -34.40
N GLY A 50 0.52 15.16 -34.36
CA GLY A 50 -0.27 14.64 -35.46
C GLY A 50 -0.90 13.28 -35.17
N PHE A 51 -2.23 13.30 -35.09
CA PHE A 51 -3.18 12.28 -35.53
C PHE A 51 -2.94 10.82 -35.13
N GLY A 52 -3.91 10.28 -34.39
CA GLY A 52 -3.94 8.88 -33.97
C GLY A 52 -3.83 7.90 -35.12
N PHE A 53 -3.12 6.80 -34.87
CA PHE A 53 -3.02 5.68 -35.78
C PHE A 53 -3.62 4.45 -35.12
N PHE A 54 -4.82 4.07 -35.60
CA PHE A 54 -5.29 2.70 -35.49
C PHE A 54 -4.24 1.77 -36.12
N GLY A 55 -3.75 0.80 -35.36
CA GLY A 55 -2.85 -0.25 -35.85
C GLY A 55 -1.41 -0.20 -35.34
N ASP A 56 -1.11 0.59 -34.32
CA ASP A 56 0.18 0.46 -33.64
C ASP A 56 0.20 -0.85 -32.80
N PRO A 57 1.23 -1.72 -32.92
CA PRO A 57 1.27 -3.02 -32.25
C PRO A 57 1.58 -2.92 -30.75
N PHE A 58 1.80 -1.70 -30.24
CA PHE A 58 2.02 -1.39 -28.83
C PHE A 58 0.81 -0.68 -28.20
N TYR A 59 -0.30 -0.54 -28.95
CA TYR A 59 -1.53 0.10 -28.52
C TYR A 59 -2.26 -0.88 -27.63
N ASP A 60 -1.95 -0.83 -26.34
CA ASP A 60 -2.77 -1.45 -25.33
C ASP A 60 -3.66 -0.37 -24.70
N PRO A 61 -4.98 -0.39 -24.95
CA PRO A 61 -5.93 0.59 -24.43
C PRO A 61 -6.03 0.58 -22.90
N PHE A 62 -5.38 -0.38 -22.22
CA PHE A 62 -5.26 -0.46 -20.76
C PHE A 62 -3.85 -0.04 -20.26
N TYR A 63 -2.89 0.22 -21.14
CA TYR A 63 -1.50 0.50 -20.78
C TYR A 63 -1.31 1.86 -20.10
N TYR A 64 -2.15 2.83 -20.46
CA TYR A 64 -2.17 4.16 -19.85
C TYR A 64 -3.34 4.29 -18.88
N SER A 65 -3.42 3.38 -17.89
CA SER A 65 -4.31 3.61 -16.75
C SER A 65 -3.90 4.92 -16.07
N LEU A 66 -4.74 5.96 -16.20
CA LEU A 66 -4.58 7.25 -15.52
C LEU A 66 -4.59 7.10 -13.98
N ILE A 67 -5.07 5.97 -13.48
CA ILE A 67 -4.96 5.57 -12.08
C ILE A 67 -3.69 4.73 -11.96
N PRO A 68 -2.59 5.28 -11.41
CA PRO A 68 -1.37 4.52 -11.23
C PRO A 68 -1.64 3.31 -10.31
N PRO A 69 -1.07 2.13 -10.61
CA PRO A 69 -1.25 0.95 -9.78
C PRO A 69 -0.75 1.23 -8.37
N SER A 70 -1.57 0.88 -7.38
CA SER A 70 -1.25 1.03 -5.98
C SER A 70 -1.09 -0.35 -5.35
N ILE A 71 0.10 -0.62 -4.79
CA ILE A 71 0.41 -1.91 -4.18
C ILE A 71 0.37 -1.72 -2.65
N PRO A 72 -0.44 -2.51 -1.92
CA PRO A 72 -0.50 -2.43 -0.46
C PRO A 72 0.74 -3.09 0.17
N TYR A 73 1.47 -2.33 0.98
CA TYR A 73 2.60 -2.81 1.77
C TYR A 73 2.31 -2.67 3.26
N PRO A 74 2.48 -3.71 4.09
CA PRO A 74 2.38 -3.56 5.54
C PRO A 74 3.47 -2.61 6.01
N ASN A 75 3.10 -1.47 6.60
CA ASN A 75 4.00 -0.43 7.07
C ASN A 75 4.32 -0.57 8.56
N LYS A 76 3.32 -0.92 9.36
CA LYS A 76 3.51 -1.16 10.79
C LYS A 76 2.45 -2.12 11.31
N THR A 77 2.84 -2.90 12.29
CA THR A 77 1.96 -3.86 12.95
C THR A 77 2.11 -3.76 14.46
N VAL A 78 1.05 -4.09 15.19
CA VAL A 78 1.06 -4.10 16.66
C VAL A 78 0.14 -5.18 17.17
N THR A 79 0.67 -6.05 18.02
CA THR A 79 -0.05 -7.16 18.63
C THR A 79 -0.39 -6.81 20.07
N PHE A 80 -1.64 -7.05 20.45
CA PHE A 80 -2.16 -6.86 21.78
C PHE A 80 -2.53 -8.19 22.41
N SER A 81 -2.39 -8.30 23.73
CA SER A 81 -3.07 -9.31 24.54
C SER A 81 -3.62 -8.65 25.79
N ASN A 82 -4.85 -8.99 26.18
CA ASN A 82 -5.54 -8.37 27.33
C ASN A 82 -5.43 -6.83 27.35
N SER A 83 -5.64 -6.20 26.19
CA SER A 83 -5.54 -4.74 25.97
C SER A 83 -4.15 -4.11 26.16
N ARG A 84 -3.11 -4.91 26.40
CA ARG A 84 -1.70 -4.48 26.49
C ARG A 84 -0.97 -4.74 25.18
N VAL A 85 -0.02 -3.87 24.85
CA VAL A 85 0.87 -4.05 23.69
C VAL A 85 1.87 -5.15 24.05
N MET A 86 2.01 -6.14 23.17
CA MET A 86 2.94 -7.25 23.34
C MET A 86 4.11 -7.20 22.36
N SER A 87 3.85 -6.74 21.15
CA SER A 87 4.86 -6.55 20.12
C SER A 87 4.41 -5.42 19.20
N PHE A 88 5.37 -4.69 18.63
CA PHE A 88 5.13 -3.78 17.53
C PHE A 88 6.31 -3.84 16.56
N GLN A 89 6.03 -3.66 15.29
CA GLN A 89 7.03 -3.65 14.23
C GLN A 89 6.76 -2.49 13.29
N TYR A 90 7.83 -1.79 12.93
CA TYR A 90 7.85 -0.88 11.79
C TYR A 90 8.56 -1.56 10.64
N LEU A 91 7.94 -1.49 9.47
CA LEU A 91 8.48 -1.98 8.21
C LEU A 91 8.74 -0.74 7.35
N GLU A 92 10.01 -0.44 7.13
CA GLU A 92 10.39 0.65 6.23
C GLU A 92 10.03 0.25 4.80
N PRO A 93 9.36 1.14 4.03
CA PRO A 93 9.28 0.98 2.59
C PRO A 93 10.69 1.14 2.02
N ASN A 94 11.21 0.10 1.37
CA ASN A 94 12.48 0.14 0.62
C ASN A 94 12.38 1.01 -0.63
#